data_AF-A0A3D0TAL0-F1
#
_entry.id   AF-A0A3D0TAL0-F1
#
_cell.length_a   1.000
_cell.length_b   1.000
_cell.length_c   1.000
_cell.angle_alpha   90.00
_cell.angle_beta   90.00
_cell.angle_gamma   90.00
#
_symmetry.space_group_name_H-M   'P 1'
#
loop_
_entity.id
_entity.type
_entity.pdbx_description
1 polymer ?
#
loop_
_entity_poly.entity_id
_entity_poly.type
_entity_poly.pdbx_seq_one_letter_code
_entity_poly.pdbx_strand_id
1 'polypeptide(L)'
;MTKNLSNKYLLFILGVVGFIYLKSSWGKIMGGEFVNNLGGTLGKFAAKNPYPWMQNFLQNVAIPNSNIFGLLTMWGEFLSALAILVSVFCLVFSSQKSKLFILLLLAGCFVGLFLNLIFYFAAGWTSSSTESLNLLMFVIELAGLVYGLKLLKE
;
A
#
# COMPACT_ATOMS: atom_id res chain seq x y z
N MET A 1 -31.66 0.66 -1.76
CA MET A 1 -30.94 1.58 -2.69
C MET A 1 -29.66 2.17 -2.07
N THR A 2 -29.68 2.61 -0.81
CA THR A 2 -28.54 3.23 -0.09
C THR A 2 -27.28 2.36 0.05
N LYS A 3 -27.43 1.05 0.31
CA LYS A 3 -26.30 0.10 0.45
C LYS A 3 -25.41 0.04 -0.81
N ASN A 4 -26.01 0.12 -2.00
CA ASN A 4 -25.28 0.11 -3.28
C ASN A 4 -24.50 1.40 -3.55
N LEU A 5 -24.95 2.54 -3.00
CA LEU A 5 -24.27 3.83 -3.20
C LEU A 5 -23.05 3.96 -2.29
N SER A 6 -23.19 3.55 -1.02
CA SER A 6 -22.08 3.52 -0.04
C SER A 6 -20.89 2.67 -0.51
N ASN A 7 -21.17 1.51 -1.12
CA ASN A 7 -20.15 0.61 -1.67
C ASN A 7 -19.35 1.26 -2.81
N LYS A 8 -19.99 2.11 -3.63
CA LYS A 8 -19.33 2.80 -4.75
C LYS A 8 -18.39 3.91 -4.27
N TYR A 9 -18.73 4.63 -3.20
CA TYR A 9 -17.85 5.65 -2.65
C TYR A 9 -16.56 5.06 -2.07
N LEU A 10 -16.65 3.94 -1.34
CA LEU A 10 -15.45 3.25 -0.86
C LEU A 10 -14.56 2.77 -2.01
N LEU A 11 -15.16 2.17 -3.04
CA LEU A 11 -14.42 1.74 -4.24
C LEU A 11 -13.75 2.93 -4.95
N PHE A 12 -14.41 4.09 -5.03
CA PHE A 12 -13.81 5.30 -5.58
C PHE A 12 -12.61 5.77 -4.76
N ILE A 13 -12.72 5.83 -3.43
CA ILE A 13 -11.62 6.18 -2.54
C ILE A 13 -10.45 5.20 -2.68
N LEU A 14 -10.74 3.90 -2.76
CA LEU A 14 -9.73 2.87 -3.02
C LEU A 14 -9.08 3.06 -4.40
N GLY A 15 -9.86 3.46 -5.41
CA GLY A 15 -9.33 3.84 -6.72
C GLY A 15 -8.32 4.98 -6.62
N VAL A 16 -8.61 6.01 -5.81
CA VAL A 16 -7.66 7.12 -5.55
C VAL A 16 -6.39 6.60 -4.88
N VAL A 17 -6.49 5.74 -3.87
CA VAL A 17 -5.34 5.08 -3.23
C VAL A 17 -4.52 4.29 -4.25
N GLY A 18 -5.17 3.50 -5.10
CA GLY A 18 -4.53 2.76 -6.18
C GLY A 18 -3.77 3.68 -7.15
N PHE A 19 -4.33 4.85 -7.50
CA PHE A 19 -3.64 5.85 -8.32
C PHE A 19 -2.42 6.48 -7.63
N ILE A 20 -2.50 6.73 -6.32
CA ILE A 20 -1.36 7.23 -5.52
C ILE A 20 -0.20 6.22 -5.59
N TYR A 21 -0.49 4.93 -5.37
CA TYR A 21 0.51 3.87 -5.47
C TYR A 21 1.04 3.69 -6.88
N LEU A 22 0.19 3.75 -7.90
CA LEU A 22 0.62 3.67 -9.29
C LEU A 22 1.59 4.79 -9.61
N LYS A 23 1.26 6.04 -9.25
CA LYS A 23 2.14 7.20 -9.47
C LYS A 23 3.48 7.05 -8.74
N SER A 24 3.45 6.64 -7.46
CA SER A 24 4.65 6.41 -6.64
C SER A 24 5.56 5.36 -7.27
N SER A 25 5.02 4.16 -7.49
CA SER A 25 5.74 3.01 -8.03
C SER A 25 6.24 3.22 -9.45
N TRP A 26 5.43 3.87 -10.31
CA TRP A 26 5.84 4.20 -11.67
C TRP A 26 7.03 5.16 -11.69
N GLY A 27 7.06 6.15 -10.80
CA GLY A 27 8.22 7.03 -10.62
C GLY A 27 9.48 6.26 -10.20
N LYS A 28 9.34 5.26 -9.32
CA LYS A 28 10.44 4.40 -8.88
C LYS A 28 10.98 3.52 -10.02
N ILE A 29 10.09 2.93 -10.81
CA ILE A 29 10.44 2.06 -11.95
C ILE A 29 11.12 2.89 -13.04
N MET A 30 10.51 3.98 -13.47
CA MET A 30 11.04 4.82 -14.56
C MET A 30 12.31 5.57 -14.15
N GLY A 31 12.45 5.91 -12.86
CA GLY A 31 13.64 6.57 -12.34
C GLY A 31 14.86 5.65 -12.26
N GLY A 32 14.69 4.33 -12.13
CA GLY A 32 15.78 3.35 -12.16
C GLY A 32 16.73 3.36 -10.95
N GLU A 33 16.71 4.41 -10.12
CA GLU A 33 17.65 4.58 -9.00
C GLU A 33 17.10 4.15 -7.63
N PHE A 34 15.79 3.90 -7.52
CA PHE A 34 15.12 3.66 -6.25
C PHE A 34 15.77 2.53 -5.44
N VAL A 35 16.06 1.40 -6.10
CA VAL A 35 16.64 0.21 -5.45
C VAL A 35 18.04 0.52 -4.88
N ASN A 36 18.89 1.17 -5.67
CA ASN A 36 20.26 1.51 -5.28
C ASN A 36 20.28 2.57 -4.16
N ASN A 37 19.31 3.49 -4.16
CA ASN A 37 19.24 4.58 -3.19
C ASN A 37 18.48 4.21 -1.90
N LEU A 38 17.84 3.02 -1.83
CA LEU A 38 17.01 2.66 -0.68
C LEU A 38 17.84 2.53 0.59
N GLY A 39 19.04 1.94 0.54
CA GLY A 39 19.89 1.76 1.72
C GLY A 39 20.20 3.07 2.45
N GLY A 40 20.54 4.12 1.70
CA GLY A 40 20.76 5.46 2.26
C GLY A 40 19.48 6.07 2.87
N THR A 41 18.32 5.82 2.25
CA THR A 41 17.02 6.26 2.78
C THR A 41 16.68 5.55 4.10
N LEU A 42 16.87 4.23 4.16
CA LEU A 42 16.68 3.45 5.39
C LEU A 42 17.67 3.85 6.50
N GLY A 43 18.90 4.23 6.13
CA GLY A 43 19.87 4.80 7.08
C GLY A 43 19.35 6.08 7.75
N LYS A 44 18.74 6.98 6.98
CA LYS A 44 18.07 8.17 7.52
C LYS A 44 16.90 7.81 8.42
N PHE A 45 16.11 6.81 8.05
CA PHE A 45 14.99 6.32 8.87
C PHE A 45 15.46 5.70 10.18
N ALA A 46 16.59 4.99 10.20
CA ALA A 46 17.13 4.36 11.40
C ALA A 46 17.76 5.37 12.37
N ALA A 47 18.35 6.46 11.88
CA ALA A 47 19.18 7.37 12.67
C ALA A 47 18.47 8.00 13.88
N LYS A 48 17.18 8.32 13.76
CA LYS A 48 16.39 8.91 14.86
C LYS A 48 15.02 8.24 15.02
N ASN A 49 14.92 6.96 14.66
CA ASN A 49 13.67 6.23 14.80
C ASN A 49 13.29 6.12 16.29
N PRO A 50 12.08 6.53 16.71
CA PRO A 50 11.66 6.46 18.11
C PRO A 50 11.35 5.03 18.59
N TYR A 51 11.25 4.05 17.68
CA TYR A 51 10.92 2.66 17.99
C TYR A 51 12.18 1.79 17.98
N PRO A 52 12.69 1.34 19.15
CA PRO A 52 13.95 0.59 19.21
C PRO A 52 13.95 -0.71 18.39
N TRP A 53 12.83 -1.43 18.37
CA TRP A 53 12.68 -2.65 17.58
C TRP A 53 12.77 -2.37 16.08
N MET A 54 12.23 -1.24 15.62
CA MET A 54 12.25 -0.86 14.21
C MET A 54 13.63 -0.36 13.81
N GLN A 55 14.29 0.41 14.68
CA GLN A 55 15.68 0.80 14.49
C GLN A 55 16.59 -0.43 14.34
N ASN A 56 16.42 -1.44 15.21
CA ASN A 56 17.17 -2.68 15.15
C ASN A 56 16.90 -3.45 13.84
N PHE A 57 15.64 -3.59 13.45
CA PHE A 57 15.27 -4.21 12.18
C PHE A 57 15.89 -3.48 10.98
N LEU A 58 15.82 -2.14 10.97
CA LEU A 58 16.40 -1.34 9.88
C LEU A 58 17.92 -1.55 9.78
N GLN A 59 18.63 -1.47 10.91
CA GLN A 59 20.10 -1.58 10.95
C GLN A 59 20.60 -2.98 10.62
N ASN A 60 19.94 -4.02 11.15
CA ASN A 60 20.47 -5.38 11.09
C ASN A 60 19.87 -6.24 9.97
N VAL A 61 18.72 -5.84 9.43
CA VAL A 61 18.00 -6.63 8.41
C VAL A 61 17.76 -5.82 7.14
N ALA A 62 17.11 -4.66 7.24
CA ALA A 62 16.65 -3.95 6.05
C ALA A 62 17.78 -3.27 5.26
N ILE A 63 18.69 -2.57 5.95
CA ILE A 63 19.83 -1.88 5.32
C ILE A 63 20.81 -2.88 4.68
N PRO A 64 21.25 -3.96 5.35
CA PRO A 64 22.13 -4.95 4.73
C PRO A 64 21.52 -5.64 3.50
N ASN A 65 20.18 -5.71 3.43
CA ASN A 65 19.45 -6.33 2.32
C ASN A 65 18.70 -5.29 1.47
N SER A 66 19.19 -4.04 1.42
CA SER A 66 18.44 -2.91 0.84
C SER A 66 18.01 -3.12 -0.60
N ASN A 67 18.79 -3.83 -1.41
CA ASN A 67 18.41 -4.11 -2.80
C ASN A 67 17.17 -5.01 -2.90
N ILE A 68 17.08 -6.02 -2.03
CA ILE A 68 15.92 -6.93 -1.98
C ILE A 68 14.69 -6.14 -1.51
N PHE A 69 14.82 -5.38 -0.41
CA PHE A 69 13.72 -4.54 0.08
C PHE A 69 13.32 -3.46 -0.93
N GLY A 70 14.26 -2.95 -1.72
CA GLY A 70 14.01 -2.01 -2.82
C GLY A 70 13.14 -2.63 -3.89
N LEU A 71 13.50 -3.83 -4.36
CA LEU A 71 12.71 -4.56 -5.34
C LEU A 71 11.32 -4.92 -4.80
N LEU A 72 11.24 -5.44 -3.57
CA LEU A 72 9.98 -5.81 -2.93
C LEU A 72 9.05 -4.62 -2.74
N THR A 73 9.59 -3.47 -2.30
CA THR A 73 8.80 -2.25 -2.12
C THR A 73 8.30 -1.73 -3.47
N MET A 74 9.21 -1.61 -4.45
CA MET A 74 8.88 -1.05 -5.76
C MET A 74 7.81 -1.88 -6.47
N TRP A 75 7.99 -3.19 -6.54
CA TRP A 75 7.04 -4.09 -7.17
C TRP A 75 5.79 -4.33 -6.32
N GLY A 76 5.92 -4.36 -5.00
CA GLY A 76 4.79 -4.45 -4.08
C GLY A 76 3.81 -3.30 -4.24
N GLU A 77 4.31 -2.06 -4.29
CA GLU A 77 3.48 -0.88 -4.56
C GLU A 77 2.83 -0.94 -5.94
N PHE A 78 3.60 -1.29 -6.98
CA PHE A 78 3.08 -1.34 -8.35
C PHE A 78 1.98 -2.40 -8.52
N LEU A 79 2.23 -3.63 -8.03
CA LEU A 79 1.28 -4.73 -8.14
C LEU A 79 0.04 -4.51 -7.26
N SER A 80 0.22 -3.91 -6.07
CA SER A 80 -0.91 -3.49 -5.23
C SER A 80 -1.77 -2.45 -5.96
N ALA A 81 -1.14 -1.46 -6.60
CA ALA A 81 -1.85 -0.44 -7.38
C ALA A 81 -2.69 -1.06 -8.51
N LEU A 82 -2.10 -1.94 -9.31
CA LEU A 82 -2.80 -2.61 -10.40
C LEU A 82 -3.95 -3.48 -9.88
N ALA A 83 -3.72 -4.25 -8.82
CA ALA A 83 -4.73 -5.10 -8.23
C ALA A 83 -5.93 -4.28 -7.72
N ILE A 84 -5.68 -3.17 -7.03
CA ILE A 84 -6.75 -2.26 -6.56
C ILE A 84 -7.47 -1.62 -7.75
N LEU A 85 -6.75 -1.02 -8.70
CA LEU A 85 -7.35 -0.27 -9.80
C LEU A 85 -8.20 -1.16 -10.72
N VAL A 86 -7.68 -2.32 -11.12
CA VAL A 86 -8.42 -3.28 -11.94
C VAL A 86 -9.66 -3.76 -11.21
N SER A 87 -9.53 -4.10 -9.92
CA SER A 87 -10.66 -4.58 -9.13
C SER A 87 -11.73 -3.51 -8.93
N VAL A 88 -11.33 -2.27 -8.64
CA VAL A 88 -12.26 -1.13 -8.52
C VAL A 88 -13.00 -0.91 -9.83
N PHE A 89 -12.29 -0.86 -10.96
CA PHE A 89 -12.91 -0.70 -12.27
C PHE A 89 -13.94 -1.80 -12.53
N CYS A 90 -13.56 -3.07 -12.36
CA CYS A 90 -14.45 -4.18 -12.61
C CYS A 90 -15.63 -4.24 -11.63
N LEU A 91 -15.43 -3.96 -10.34
CA LEU A 91 -16.51 -3.99 -9.34
C LEU A 91 -17.48 -2.82 -9.47
N VAL A 92 -17.06 -1.69 -10.05
CA VAL A 92 -17.93 -0.53 -10.30
C VAL A 92 -18.77 -0.72 -11.57
N PHE A 93 -18.18 -1.25 -12.64
CA PHE A 93 -18.80 -1.28 -13.97
C PHE A 93 -19.37 -2.64 -14.39
N SER A 94 -18.94 -3.75 -13.76
CA SER A 94 -19.46 -5.07 -14.11
C SER A 94 -20.81 -5.34 -13.45
N SER A 95 -21.77 -5.85 -14.22
CA SER A 95 -23.07 -6.31 -13.72
C SER A 95 -22.96 -7.56 -12.84
N GLN A 96 -21.89 -8.36 -13.01
CA GLN A 96 -21.61 -9.54 -12.20
C GLN A 96 -20.32 -9.37 -11.40
N LYS A 97 -20.39 -9.64 -10.10
CA LYS A 97 -19.24 -9.62 -9.19
C LYS A 97 -18.44 -10.91 -9.38
N SER A 98 -17.32 -10.83 -10.11
CA SER A 98 -16.41 -11.98 -10.23
C SER A 98 -15.60 -12.16 -8.96
N LYS A 99 -15.54 -13.40 -8.45
CA LYS A 99 -14.70 -13.79 -7.30
C LYS A 99 -13.23 -13.42 -7.52
N LEU A 100 -12.74 -13.46 -8.76
CA LEU A 100 -11.38 -13.08 -9.11
C LEU A 100 -11.09 -11.61 -8.75
N PHE A 101 -11.96 -10.67 -9.13
CA PHE A 101 -11.75 -9.24 -8.84
C PHE A 101 -11.91 -8.92 -7.35
N ILE A 102 -12.72 -9.70 -6.62
CA ILE A 102 -12.79 -9.55 -5.17
C ILE A 102 -11.47 -10.02 -4.53
N LEU A 103 -10.91 -11.15 -4.98
CA LEU A 103 -9.62 -11.65 -4.49
C LEU A 103 -8.46 -10.71 -4.84
N LEU A 104 -8.47 -10.11 -6.04
CA LEU A 104 -7.49 -9.09 -6.43
C LEU A 104 -7.60 -7.85 -5.56
N LEU A 105 -8.81 -7.36 -5.26
CA LEU A 105 -9.00 -6.24 -4.33
C LEU A 105 -8.40 -6.56 -2.96
N LEU A 106 -8.70 -7.75 -2.44
CA LEU A 106 -8.18 -8.21 -1.15
C LEU A 106 -6.66 -8.29 -1.14
N ALA A 107 -6.05 -8.87 -2.18
CA ALA A 107 -4.60 -8.94 -2.29
C ALA A 107 -3.95 -7.55 -2.37
N GLY A 108 -4.51 -6.66 -3.19
CA GLY A 108 -4.01 -5.29 -3.34
C GLY A 108 -4.09 -4.51 -2.03
N CYS A 109 -5.25 -4.52 -1.36
CA CYS A 109 -5.42 -3.86 -0.07
C CYS A 109 -4.56 -4.48 1.03
N PHE A 110 -4.37 -5.80 1.05
CA PHE A 110 -3.52 -6.45 2.04
C PHE A 110 -2.05 -6.03 1.92
N VAL A 111 -1.52 -6.02 0.69
CA VAL A 111 -0.15 -5.57 0.43
C VAL A 111 0.01 -4.09 0.79
N GLY A 112 -0.93 -3.24 0.36
CA GLY A 112 -0.87 -1.81 0.70
C GLY A 112 -0.93 -1.56 2.20
N LEU A 113 -1.81 -2.26 2.90
CA LEU A 113 -1.96 -2.14 4.35
C LEU A 113 -0.65 -2.50 5.05
N PHE A 114 -0.02 -3.59 4.62
CA PHE A 114 1.26 -4.02 5.16
C PHE A 114 2.36 -2.98 4.88
N LEU A 115 2.44 -2.43 3.67
CA LEU A 115 3.42 -1.41 3.31
C LEU A 115 3.24 -0.14 4.14
N ASN A 116 2.01 0.39 4.24
CA ASN A 116 1.70 1.58 5.03
C ASN A 116 2.02 1.37 6.51
N LEU A 117 1.76 0.18 7.06
CA LEU A 117 2.11 -0.14 8.44
C LEU A 117 3.62 -0.13 8.68
N ILE A 118 4.40 -0.77 7.79
CA ILE A 118 5.86 -0.79 7.89
C ILE A 118 6.44 0.61 7.71
N PHE A 119 5.93 1.40 6.75
CA PHE A 119 6.39 2.78 6.54
C PHE A 119 5.98 3.74 7.64
N TYR A 120 4.85 3.52 8.29
CA TYR A 120 4.47 4.25 9.50
C TYR A 120 5.55 4.12 10.58
N PHE A 121 5.97 2.88 10.90
CA PHE A 121 7.02 2.66 11.90
C PHE A 121 8.42 3.07 11.42
N ALA A 122 8.73 2.88 10.13
CA ALA A 122 10.04 3.23 9.58
C ALA A 122 10.24 4.76 9.52
N ALA A 123 9.23 5.47 9.00
CA ALA A 123 9.37 6.82 8.48
C ALA A 123 8.30 7.80 9.00
N GLY A 124 7.26 7.34 9.70
CA GLY A 124 6.19 8.21 10.21
C GLY A 124 6.73 9.37 11.06
N TRP A 125 7.71 9.10 11.92
CA TRP A 125 8.35 10.10 12.77
C TRP A 125 9.05 11.24 12.00
N THR A 126 9.30 11.09 10.69
CA THR A 126 10.03 12.10 9.90
C THR A 126 9.22 13.37 9.63
N SER A 127 7.88 13.26 9.58
CA SER A 127 6.97 14.41 9.50
C SER A 127 5.54 13.99 9.80
N SER A 128 4.72 14.91 10.33
CA SER A 128 3.29 14.65 10.56
C SER A 128 2.54 14.28 9.28
N SER A 129 2.98 14.78 8.12
CA SER A 129 2.40 14.42 6.82
C SER A 129 2.69 12.96 6.44
N THR A 130 3.93 12.50 6.64
CA THR A 130 4.33 11.09 6.41
C THR A 130 3.54 10.16 7.32
N GLU A 131 3.45 10.50 8.60
CA GLU A 131 2.69 9.74 9.58
C GLU A 131 1.21 9.63 9.21
N SER A 132 0.58 10.78 8.98
CA SER A 132 -0.86 10.87 8.72
C SER A 132 -1.24 10.18 7.41
N LEU A 133 -0.40 10.29 6.37
CA LEU A 133 -0.67 9.64 5.09
C LEU A 133 -0.64 8.11 5.21
N ASN A 134 0.39 7.55 5.85
CA ASN A 134 0.48 6.09 6.06
C ASN A 134 -0.71 5.59 6.89
N LEU A 135 -1.07 6.30 7.97
CA LEU A 135 -2.21 5.92 8.81
C LEU A 135 -3.54 6.01 8.04
N LEU A 136 -3.74 7.07 7.26
CA LEU A 136 -4.95 7.24 6.45
C LEU A 136 -5.10 6.12 5.43
N MET A 137 -4.04 5.83 4.67
CA MET A 137 -4.06 4.79 3.64
C MET A 137 -4.24 3.40 4.26
N PHE A 138 -3.57 3.12 5.39
CA PHE A 138 -3.77 1.90 6.17
C PHE A 138 -5.26 1.69 6.53
N VAL A 139 -5.94 2.72 7.04
CA VAL A 139 -7.35 2.61 7.43
C VAL A 139 -8.26 2.41 6.22
N ILE A 140 -7.99 3.10 5.11
CA ILE A 140 -8.76 2.95 3.87
C ILE A 140 -8.63 1.52 3.31
N GLU A 141 -7.42 0.98 3.27
CA GLU A 141 -7.17 -0.38 2.79
C GLU A 141 -7.74 -1.44 3.73
N LEU A 142 -7.72 -1.21 5.04
CA LEU A 142 -8.41 -2.06 6.01
C LEU A 142 -9.92 -2.08 5.76
N ALA A 143 -10.53 -0.92 5.49
CA ALA A 143 -11.93 -0.86 5.09
C ALA A 143 -12.18 -1.61 3.77
N GLY A 144 -11.25 -1.51 2.81
CA GLY A 144 -11.26 -2.29 1.57
C GLY A 144 -11.21 -3.80 1.80
N LEU A 145 -10.38 -4.28 2.74
CA LEU A 145 -10.33 -5.68 3.13
C LEU A 145 -11.65 -6.16 3.73
N VAL A 146 -12.18 -5.42 4.70
CA VAL A 146 -13.47 -5.76 5.33
C VAL A 146 -14.59 -5.80 4.29
N TYR A 147 -14.59 -4.85 3.35
CA TYR A 147 -15.55 -4.81 2.26
C TYR A 147 -15.41 -6.02 1.33
N GLY A 148 -14.20 -6.32 0.85
CA GLY A 148 -13.95 -7.47 -0.03
C GLY A 148 -14.32 -8.81 0.63
N LEU A 149 -14.03 -8.97 1.92
CA LEU A 149 -14.40 -10.17 2.68
C LEU A 149 -15.92 -10.32 2.83
N LYS A 150 -16.66 -9.21 2.95
CA LYS A 150 -18.13 -9.25 2.92
C LYS A 150 -18.64 -9.67 1.55
N LEU A 151 -18.06 -9.15 0.47
CA LEU A 151 -18.42 -9.53 -0.90
C LEU A 151 -18.18 -11.01 -1.21
N LEU A 152 -17.17 -11.64 -0.61
CA LEU A 152 -16.93 -13.09 -0.79
C LEU A 152 -17.98 -13.99 -0.13
N LYS A 153 -18.74 -13.45 0.84
CA LYS A 153 -19.76 -14.18 1.59
C LYS A 153 -21.17 -13.98 1.01
N GLU A 154 -21.36 -12.99 0.15
CA GLU A 154 -22.58 -12.75 -0.62
C GLU A 154 -22.60 -13.62 -1.89
#